data_AF-G3HU40-F1
#
_entry.id   AF-G3HU40-F1
#
_cell.length_a   1.000
_cell.length_b   1.000
_cell.length_c   1.000
_cell.angle_alpha   90.00
_cell.angle_beta   90.00
_cell.angle_gamma   90.00
#
_symmetry.space_group_name_H-M   'P 1'
#
loop_
_entity.id
_entity.type
_entity.pdbx_description
1 polymer ?
#
loop_
_entity_poly.entity_id
_entity_poly.type
_entity_poly.pdbx_seq_one_letter_code
_entity_poly.pdbx_strand_id
1 'polypeptide(L)'
;MVRRMTGKIAFLNYWPYGCHCGLGGKGTPKDATDWCCHKHDCCYAHLKTDGCRIMTDNYKYSISQGVIQCSDKGSWCERELCACDKEVALCLKQNLDSYNKRLRYYWRSRCTGHIPTC
;
A
#
# COMPACT_ATOMS: atom_id res chain seq x y z
N MET A 1 4.18 8.56 -4.68
CA MET A 1 5.30 7.71 -4.23
C MET A 1 5.51 6.45 -5.10
N VAL A 2 4.54 5.52 -5.14
CA VAL A 2 4.61 4.24 -5.87
C VAL A 2 5.11 4.34 -7.32
N ARG A 3 4.63 5.30 -8.13
CA ARG A 3 5.06 5.46 -9.54
C ARG A 3 6.57 5.69 -9.67
N ARG A 4 7.17 6.45 -8.75
CA ARG A 4 8.61 6.75 -8.77
C ARG A 4 9.44 5.54 -8.34
N MET A 5 8.91 4.70 -7.45
CA MET A 5 9.61 3.50 -6.97
C MET A 5 9.50 2.30 -7.89
N THR A 6 8.36 2.16 -8.58
CA THR A 6 8.03 0.94 -9.32
C THR A 6 7.99 1.15 -10.84
N GLY A 7 8.00 2.39 -11.31
CA GLY A 7 7.75 2.74 -12.71
C GLY A 7 6.29 2.55 -13.16
N LYS A 8 5.40 2.03 -12.31
CA LYS A 8 4.00 1.72 -12.65
C LYS A 8 3.04 2.78 -12.13
N ILE A 9 2.01 3.09 -12.91
CA ILE A 9 0.92 3.97 -12.45
C ILE A 9 0.11 3.23 -11.38
N ALA A 10 0.09 3.76 -10.16
CA ALA A 10 -0.44 3.06 -8.98
C ALA A 10 -1.93 2.67 -9.13
N PHE A 11 -2.75 3.64 -9.55
CA PHE A 11 -4.17 3.44 -9.78
C PHE A 11 -4.50 2.38 -10.84
N LEU A 12 -3.63 2.20 -11.84
CA LEU A 12 -3.88 1.22 -12.91
C LEU A 12 -3.30 -0.17 -12.61
N ASN A 13 -2.21 -0.24 -11.85
CA ASN A 13 -1.42 -1.47 -11.70
C ASN A 13 -1.52 -2.11 -10.32
N TYR A 14 -1.74 -1.32 -9.27
CA TYR A 14 -1.81 -1.82 -7.90
C TYR A 14 -3.20 -1.67 -7.30
N TRP A 15 -3.91 -0.55 -7.54
CA TRP A 15 -5.26 -0.38 -6.98
C TRP A 15 -6.25 -1.52 -7.27
N PRO A 16 -6.29 -2.14 -8.47
CA PRO A 16 -7.16 -3.28 -8.73
C PRO A 16 -6.42 -4.64 -8.60
N TYR A 17 -5.31 -4.69 -7.88
CA TYR A 17 -4.45 -5.87 -7.84
C TYR A 17 -4.84 -6.84 -6.71
N GLY A 18 -4.94 -8.12 -7.02
CA GLY A 18 -5.12 -9.16 -6.01
C GLY A 18 -6.39 -8.97 -5.19
N CYS A 19 -6.28 -9.20 -3.89
CA CYS A 19 -7.40 -9.23 -2.97
C CYS A 19 -7.36 -8.14 -1.89
N HIS A 20 -6.20 -7.51 -1.67
CA HIS A 20 -5.99 -6.50 -0.62
C HIS A 20 -5.66 -5.13 -1.20
N CYS A 21 -5.02 -5.04 -2.36
CA CYS A 21 -4.78 -3.73 -2.94
C CYS A 21 -6.10 -3.02 -3.34
N GLY A 22 -6.19 -1.73 -3.00
CA GLY A 22 -7.38 -0.90 -3.26
C GLY A 22 -8.20 -0.65 -2.00
N LEU A 23 -9.53 -0.61 -2.13
CA LEU A 23 -10.42 -0.36 -0.99
C LEU A 23 -10.65 -1.63 -0.18
N GLY A 24 -9.93 -1.74 0.93
CA GLY A 24 -9.98 -2.85 1.88
C GLY A 24 -9.53 -4.18 1.28
N GLY A 25 -9.52 -5.21 2.12
CA GLY A 25 -9.07 -6.55 1.75
C GLY A 25 -10.09 -7.65 2.07
N LYS A 26 -10.04 -8.74 1.30
CA LYS A 26 -10.82 -9.96 1.58
C LYS A 26 -9.99 -11.20 1.33
N GLY A 27 -10.14 -12.20 2.20
CA GLY A 27 -9.50 -13.50 2.03
C GLY A 27 -7.98 -13.44 2.08
N THR A 28 -7.34 -14.49 1.59
CA THR A 28 -5.87 -14.63 1.68
C THR A 28 -5.17 -13.86 0.55
N PRO A 29 -4.10 -13.09 0.84
CA PRO A 29 -3.31 -12.41 -0.18
C PRO A 29 -2.75 -13.38 -1.23
N LYS A 30 -2.76 -12.97 -2.49
CA LYS A 30 -2.48 -13.87 -3.63
C LYS A 30 -0.99 -14.05 -3.94
N ASP A 31 -0.18 -13.04 -3.67
CA ASP A 31 1.26 -13.08 -3.86
C ASP A 31 1.95 -12.02 -2.98
N ALA A 32 3.27 -11.90 -3.10
CA ALA A 32 4.04 -10.94 -2.32
C ALA A 32 3.64 -9.47 -2.56
N THR A 33 3.17 -9.12 -3.77
CA THR A 33 2.63 -7.77 -4.06
C THR A 33 1.34 -7.53 -3.29
N ASP A 34 0.43 -8.51 -3.25
CA ASP A 34 -0.82 -8.43 -2.51
C ASP A 34 -0.60 -8.41 -0.99
N TRP A 35 0.44 -9.09 -0.49
CA TRP A 35 0.89 -9.00 0.90
C TRP A 35 1.39 -7.60 1.29
N CYS A 36 2.05 -6.88 0.38
CA CYS A 36 2.40 -5.47 0.62
C CYS A 36 1.15 -4.62 0.90
N CYS A 37 0.05 -4.90 0.18
CA CYS A 37 -1.21 -4.20 0.35
C CYS A 37 -1.95 -4.60 1.63
N HIS A 38 -1.93 -5.88 2.01
CA HIS A 38 -2.46 -6.33 3.30
C HIS A 38 -1.75 -5.63 4.48
N LYS A 39 -0.42 -5.53 4.43
CA LYS A 39 0.35 -4.80 5.44
C LYS A 39 0.00 -3.30 5.46
N HIS A 40 -0.23 -2.70 4.30
CA HIS A 40 -0.65 -1.31 4.17
C HIS A 40 -2.04 -1.08 4.77
N ASP A 41 -2.99 -1.99 4.51
CA ASP A 41 -4.32 -1.99 5.12
C ASP A 41 -4.24 -2.06 6.64
N CYS A 42 -3.37 -2.92 7.19
CA CYS A 42 -3.10 -3.00 8.63
C CYS A 42 -2.55 -1.69 9.20
N CYS A 43 -1.57 -1.08 8.52
CA CYS A 43 -1.00 0.21 8.92
C CYS A 43 -2.10 1.29 8.97
N TYR A 44 -2.94 1.36 7.94
CA TYR A 44 -4.05 2.30 7.88
C TYR A 44 -5.14 2.02 8.93
N ALA A 45 -5.41 0.76 9.25
CA ALA A 45 -6.35 0.39 10.31
C ALA A 45 -5.87 0.86 11.69
N HIS A 46 -4.58 0.72 11.99
CA HIS A 46 -3.98 1.25 13.22
C HIS A 46 -4.10 2.78 13.27
N LEU A 47 -3.68 3.48 12.22
CA LEU A 47 -3.78 4.95 12.19
C LEU A 47 -5.23 5.45 12.34
N LYS A 48 -6.19 4.74 11.75
CA LYS A 48 -7.61 5.06 11.93
C LYS A 48 -8.08 4.86 13.37
N THR A 49 -7.57 3.82 14.05
CA THR A 49 -7.85 3.56 15.48
C THR A 49 -7.27 4.68 16.37
N ASP A 50 -6.12 5.23 15.99
CA ASP A 50 -5.47 6.36 16.66
C ASP A 50 -6.07 7.73 16.27
N GLY A 51 -7.17 7.75 15.52
CA GLY A 51 -7.91 8.97 15.19
C GLY A 51 -7.40 9.74 13.97
N CYS A 52 -6.45 9.19 13.20
CA CYS A 52 -5.96 9.81 11.98
C CYS A 52 -6.96 9.71 10.83
N ARG A 53 -6.94 10.69 9.92
CA ARG A 53 -7.83 10.74 8.76
C ARG A 53 -7.07 10.31 7.51
N ILE A 54 -6.86 9.00 7.37
CA ILE A 54 -6.09 8.38 6.27
C ILE A 54 -6.48 8.79 4.83
N MET A 55 -7.71 9.29 4.62
CA MET A 55 -8.21 9.73 3.30
C MET A 55 -8.04 11.23 3.05
N THR A 56 -7.88 12.05 4.09
CA THR A 56 -7.88 13.53 3.97
C THR A 56 -6.63 14.19 4.52
N ASP A 57 -5.90 13.53 5.41
CA ASP A 57 -4.61 14.03 5.91
C ASP A 57 -3.59 14.02 4.78
N ASN A 58 -2.86 15.12 4.64
CA ASN A 58 -1.88 15.30 3.57
C ASN A 58 -0.50 15.43 4.16
N TYR A 59 0.43 14.59 3.72
CA TYR A 59 1.81 14.64 4.18
C TYR A 59 2.76 15.07 3.07
N LYS A 60 3.93 15.58 3.47
CA LYS A 60 5.01 15.98 2.54
C LYS A 60 6.10 14.91 2.51
N TYR A 61 6.62 14.64 1.32
CA TYR A 61 7.73 13.72 1.12
C TYR A 61 8.59 14.17 -0.08
N SER A 62 9.83 13.72 -0.13
CA SER A 62 10.73 13.87 -1.27
C SER A 62 11.27 12.50 -1.69
N ILE A 63 11.70 12.42 -2.94
CA ILE A 63 12.37 11.22 -3.48
C ILE A 63 13.63 11.66 -4.23
N SER A 64 14.79 11.30 -3.69
CA SER A 64 16.11 11.55 -4.29
C SER A 64 16.85 10.22 -4.46
N GLN A 65 17.43 9.98 -5.64
CA GLN A 65 18.24 8.78 -5.92
C GLN A 65 17.58 7.44 -5.51
N GLY A 66 16.24 7.34 -5.60
CA GLY A 66 15.51 6.13 -5.24
C GLY A 66 15.29 5.92 -3.74
N VAL A 67 15.56 6.93 -2.91
CA VAL A 67 15.27 6.96 -1.47
C VAL A 67 14.06 7.85 -1.21
N ILE A 68 13.06 7.35 -0.45
CA ILE A 68 11.94 8.17 0.05
C ILE A 68 12.32 8.77 1.40
N GLN A 69 12.15 10.09 1.49
CA GLN A 69 12.24 10.81 2.75
C GLN A 69 10.89 11.45 3.06
N CYS A 70 10.29 11.04 4.18
CA CYS A 70 9.11 11.67 4.75
C CYS A 70 9.52 12.96 5.45
N SER A 71 8.67 13.98 5.40
CA SER A 71 8.89 15.23 6.12
C SER A 71 8.72 15.02 7.62
N ASP A 72 9.68 15.50 8.41
CA ASP A 72 9.54 15.55 9.87
C ASP A 72 8.61 16.69 10.34
N LYS A 73 8.26 17.59 9.43
CA LYS A 73 7.24 18.63 9.66
C LYS A 73 5.85 18.07 9.40
N GLY A 74 4.94 18.30 10.34
CA GLY A 74 3.54 17.90 10.25
C GLY A 74 3.02 17.36 11.57
N SER A 75 1.77 16.93 11.57
CA SER A 75 1.18 16.19 12.69
C SER A 75 1.83 14.81 12.83
N TRP A 76 1.56 14.13 13.94
CA TRP A 76 1.93 12.72 14.09
C TRP A 76 1.26 11.85 12.99
N CYS A 77 -0.05 12.06 12.75
CA CYS A 77 -0.79 11.35 11.71
C CYS A 77 -0.17 11.51 10.31
N GLU A 78 0.24 12.72 9.93
CA GLU A 78 0.86 12.96 8.62
C GLU A 78 2.19 12.22 8.47
N ARG A 79 2.99 12.15 9.54
CA ARG A 79 4.28 11.44 9.53
C ARG A 79 4.10 9.93 9.41
N GLU A 80 3.21 9.36 10.20
CA GLU A 80 2.94 7.92 10.16
C GLU A 80 2.23 7.51 8.85
N LEU A 81 1.33 8.34 8.33
CA LEU A 81 0.70 8.10 7.03
C LEU A 81 1.76 8.03 5.92
N CYS A 82 2.74 8.95 5.95
CA CYS A 82 3.88 8.88 5.03
C CYS A 82 4.71 7.61 5.23
N ALA A 83 4.91 7.16 6.47
CA ALA A 83 5.66 5.94 6.77
C ALA A 83 4.96 4.69 6.21
N CYS A 84 3.65 4.55 6.41
CA CYS A 84 2.84 3.47 5.80
C CYS A 84 2.99 3.47 4.27
N ASP A 85 2.84 4.64 3.64
CA ASP A 85 2.92 4.78 2.17
C ASP A 85 4.33 4.55 1.61
N LYS A 86 5.36 4.93 2.39
CA LYS A 86 6.76 4.62 2.10
C LYS A 86 7.00 3.12 2.11
N GLU A 87 6.51 2.45 3.14
CA GLU A 87 6.70 1.01 3.29
C GLU A 87 6.06 0.23 2.14
N VAL A 88 4.80 0.51 1.81
CA VAL A 88 4.15 -0.18 0.68
C VAL A 88 4.87 0.13 -0.63
N ALA A 89 5.31 1.37 -0.88
CA ALA A 89 6.04 1.71 -2.10
C ALA A 89 7.36 0.94 -2.25
N LEU A 90 8.07 0.72 -1.13
CA LEU A 90 9.32 -0.06 -1.11
C LEU A 90 9.05 -1.55 -1.24
N CYS A 91 8.05 -2.08 -0.55
CA CYS A 91 7.63 -3.48 -0.66
C CYS A 91 7.21 -3.83 -2.09
N LEU A 92 6.44 -2.97 -2.75
CA LEU A 92 6.06 -3.13 -4.15
C LEU A 92 7.28 -3.08 -5.09
N LYS A 93 8.29 -2.24 -4.79
CA LYS A 93 9.54 -2.18 -5.55
C LYS A 93 10.34 -3.48 -5.42
N GLN A 94 10.41 -4.05 -4.22
CA GLN A 94 11.12 -5.31 -3.96
C GLN A 94 10.47 -6.50 -4.69
N ASN A 95 9.16 -6.46 -4.89
CA ASN A 95 8.40 -7.55 -5.52
C ASN A 95 8.10 -7.31 -7.01
N LEU A 96 8.86 -6.44 -7.68
CA LEU A 96 8.67 -6.16 -9.11
C LEU A 96 8.88 -7.39 -10.00
N ASP A 97 9.84 -8.24 -9.65
CA ASP A 97 10.20 -9.42 -10.44
C ASP A 97 9.13 -10.51 -10.35
N SER A 98 8.43 -10.60 -9.22
CA SER A 98 7.30 -11.51 -9.01
C SER A 98 5.94 -10.90 -9.37
N TYR A 99 5.90 -9.66 -9.87
CA TYR A 99 4.64 -8.97 -10.18
C TYR A 99 3.83 -9.72 -11.25
N ASN A 100 2.63 -10.16 -10.90
CA ASN A 100 1.78 -10.97 -11.76
C ASN A 100 0.68 -10.14 -12.43
N LYS A 101 0.84 -9.86 -13.73
CA LYS A 101 -0.15 -9.11 -14.52
C LYS A 101 -1.56 -9.73 -14.53
N ARG A 102 -1.71 -11.04 -14.26
CA ARG A 102 -3.02 -11.71 -14.19
C ARG A 102 -3.81 -11.35 -12.93
N LEU A 103 -3.13 -10.85 -11.90
CA LEU A 103 -3.76 -10.37 -10.67
C LEU A 103 -4.14 -8.88 -10.75
N ARG A 104 -3.67 -8.16 -11.78
CA ARG A 104 -4.16 -6.81 -12.09
C ARG A 104 -5.58 -6.92 -12.64
N TYR A 105 -6.56 -6.34 -11.94
CA TYR A 105 -8.01 -6.55 -12.14
C TYR A 105 -8.52 -7.90 -11.67
N TYR A 106 -7.95 -8.44 -10.59
CA TYR A 106 -8.45 -9.68 -10.02
C TYR A 106 -9.89 -9.52 -9.51
N TRP A 107 -10.75 -10.47 -9.84
CA TRP A 107 -12.16 -10.38 -9.50
C TRP A 107 -12.36 -10.66 -8.00
N ARG A 108 -12.72 -9.63 -7.22
CA ARG A 108 -12.79 -9.68 -5.75
C ARG A 108 -13.71 -10.77 -5.17
N SER A 109 -14.71 -11.23 -5.92
CA SER A 109 -15.54 -12.37 -5.48
C SER A 109 -14.78 -13.70 -5.41
N ARG A 110 -13.65 -13.82 -6.12
CA ARG A 110 -12.73 -14.99 -6.06
C ARG A 110 -11.73 -14.92 -4.91
N CYS A 111 -11.79 -13.86 -4.10
CA CYS A 111 -11.02 -13.77 -2.88
C CYS A 111 -11.69 -14.62 -1.79
N THR A 112 -11.05 -15.74 -1.46
CA THR A 112 -11.50 -16.76 -0.51
C THR A 112 -10.45 -16.95 0.58
N GLY A 113 -10.81 -17.69 1.63
CA GLY A 113 -9.96 -17.92 2.80
C GLY A 113 -10.15 -16.85 3.88
N HIS A 114 -9.35 -16.94 4.93
CA HIS A 114 -9.35 -15.95 6.01
C HIS A 114 -8.48 -14.74 5.64
N ILE A 115 -8.83 -13.58 6.19
CA ILE A 115 -7.99 -12.39 6.17
C ILE A 115 -6.92 -12.60 7.25
N PRO A 116 -5.62 -12.60 6.90
CA PRO A 116 -4.55 -12.70 7.90
C PRO A 116 -4.65 -11.56 8.91
N THR A 117 -4.24 -11.83 10.15
CA THR A 117 -4.21 -10.80 11.19
C THR A 117 -3.15 -9.75 10.89
N CYS A 118 -3.44 -8.53 11.34
CA CYS A 118 -2.41 -7.58 11.71
C CYS A 118 -1.83 -8.04 13.07
#